data_AF-A0A6I4YRN0-F1
#
_entry.id   AF-A0A6I4YRN0-F1
#
_cell.length_a   1.000
_cell.length_b   1.000
_cell.length_c   1.000
_cell.angle_alpha   90.00
_cell.angle_beta   90.00
_cell.angle_gamma   90.00
#
_symmetry.space_group_name_H-M   'P 1'
#
loop_
_entity.id
_entity.type
_entity.pdbx_description
1 polymer ?
#
loop_
_entity_poly.entity_id
_entity_poly.type
_entity_poly.pdbx_seq_one_letter_code
_entity_poly.pdbx_strand_id
1 'polypeptide(L)'
;MKTFTLATSLVLLAAGAADALTVRGSVAGGNLPPDLRVAGVVVTPFGQVVQEVSSVPVEKGQFSLELPVTAPTARAQVTLTPQNVNWPGVIDPVQVSGQAQVAELKLFTYRDQNNNGRRDENEPLREVMADVRGANLFVVWVNTDVNVTASKGFQAGLKRGWNAFLVDVGRAVNVQPFVDTTVVTVRLGR
;
A
#
# COMPACT_ATOMS: atom_id res chain seq x y z
N MET A 1 44.89 21.49 41.23
CA MET A 1 44.56 21.16 39.81
C MET A 1 43.17 20.55 39.82
N LYS A 2 42.16 21.25 39.28
CA LYS A 2 40.76 20.79 39.29
C LYS A 2 40.49 20.05 37.99
N THR A 3 40.28 18.73 38.09
CA THR A 3 39.94 17.82 37.00
C THR A 3 38.54 18.17 36.47
N PHE A 4 38.46 18.53 35.19
CA PHE A 4 37.20 18.67 34.46
C PHE A 4 36.84 17.32 33.84
N THR A 5 35.71 16.76 34.25
CA THR A 5 35.15 15.55 33.64
C THR A 5 34.16 15.98 32.56
N LEU A 6 34.52 15.81 31.29
CA LEU A 6 33.59 15.99 30.16
C LEU A 6 32.62 14.78 30.13
N ALA A 7 31.34 15.03 30.35
CA ALA A 7 30.28 14.07 30.11
C ALA A 7 29.84 14.16 28.64
N THR A 8 30.31 13.24 27.81
CA THR A 8 29.86 13.08 26.42
C THR A 8 28.43 12.55 26.41
N SER A 9 27.47 13.42 26.12
CA SER A 9 26.06 13.04 26.02
C SER A 9 25.79 12.39 24.66
N LEU A 10 25.62 11.07 24.65
CA LEU A 10 25.23 10.28 23.48
C LEU A 10 23.73 10.53 23.23
N VAL A 11 23.39 11.37 22.25
CA VAL A 11 22.01 11.54 21.80
C VAL A 11 21.65 10.29 20.98
N LEU A 12 20.95 9.33 21.60
CA LEU A 12 20.28 8.27 20.86
C LEU A 12 19.13 8.92 20.06
N LEU A 13 19.31 9.03 18.74
CA LEU A 13 18.18 9.27 17.84
C LEU A 13 17.24 8.07 17.95
N ALA A 14 16.11 8.27 18.62
CA ALA A 14 14.95 7.39 18.52
C ALA A 14 14.45 7.45 17.07
N ALA A 15 14.96 6.57 16.22
CA ALA A 15 14.30 6.24 14.96
C ALA A 15 12.95 5.63 15.35
N GLY A 16 11.87 6.42 15.26
CA GLY A 16 10.52 5.92 15.44
C GLY A 16 10.33 4.70 14.55
N ALA A 17 9.92 3.58 15.15
CA ALA A 17 9.51 2.41 14.39
C ALA A 17 8.38 2.84 13.47
N ALA A 18 8.52 2.62 12.17
CA ALA A 18 7.38 2.74 11.27
C ALA A 18 6.39 1.64 11.69
N ASP A 19 5.20 2.03 12.13
CA ASP A 19 4.16 1.07 12.49
C ASP A 19 3.76 0.24 11.26
N ALA A 20 3.48 -1.04 11.48
CA ALA A 20 3.00 -1.92 10.42
C ALA A 20 1.60 -1.46 9.96
N LEU A 21 1.46 -1.16 8.68
CA LEU A 21 0.18 -0.77 8.10
C LEU A 21 -0.73 -2.00 7.98
N THR A 22 -1.90 -1.96 8.62
CA THR A 22 -2.91 -3.02 8.52
C THR A 22 -4.09 -2.58 7.68
N VAL A 23 -4.42 -3.33 6.63
CA VAL A 23 -5.62 -3.16 5.81
C VAL A 23 -6.65 -4.21 6.23
N ARG A 24 -7.73 -3.75 6.89
CA ARG A 24 -8.86 -4.60 7.27
C ARG A 24 -9.98 -4.44 6.25
N GLY A 25 -10.66 -5.54 5.94
CA GLY A 25 -11.75 -5.47 4.99
C GLY A 25 -12.71 -6.64 5.02
N SER A 26 -13.74 -6.51 4.20
CA SER A 26 -14.70 -7.56 3.90
C SER A 26 -14.68 -7.87 2.41
N VAL A 27 -14.91 -9.13 2.06
CA VAL A 27 -15.08 -9.56 0.67
C VAL A 27 -16.57 -9.65 0.39
N ALA A 28 -17.06 -8.80 -0.49
CA ALA A 28 -18.43 -8.80 -0.94
C ALA A 28 -18.65 -9.95 -1.95
N GLY A 29 -19.69 -10.73 -1.69
CA GLY A 29 -20.07 -11.89 -2.48
C GLY A 29 -20.89 -12.85 -1.63
N GLY A 30 -21.77 -13.64 -2.25
CA GLY A 30 -22.57 -14.62 -1.52
C GLY A 30 -21.75 -15.82 -1.08
N ASN A 31 -21.36 -16.67 -2.04
CA ASN A 31 -20.64 -17.91 -1.76
C ASN A 31 -19.13 -17.73 -2.00
N LEU A 32 -18.40 -17.43 -0.93
CA LEU A 32 -16.94 -17.30 -0.97
C LEU A 32 -16.28 -18.69 -0.84
N PRO A 33 -15.31 -19.04 -1.70
CA PRO A 33 -14.55 -20.27 -1.54
C PRO A 33 -13.82 -20.32 -0.18
N PRO A 34 -13.76 -21.48 0.49
CA PRO A 34 -13.13 -21.60 1.80
C PRO A 34 -11.59 -21.45 1.77
N ASP A 35 -11.00 -21.59 0.59
CA ASP A 35 -9.57 -21.45 0.31
C ASP A 35 -9.21 -20.07 -0.27
N LEU A 36 -10.14 -19.11 -0.20
CA LEU A 36 -9.92 -17.75 -0.70
C LEU A 36 -8.91 -17.01 0.18
N ARG A 37 -7.94 -16.37 -0.46
CA ARG A 37 -6.97 -15.49 0.19
C ARG A 37 -6.97 -14.11 -0.47
N VAL A 38 -6.64 -13.09 0.33
CA VAL A 38 -6.37 -11.73 -0.14
C VAL A 38 -4.87 -11.49 -0.03
N ALA A 39 -4.26 -11.02 -1.11
CA ALA A 39 -2.83 -10.73 -1.19
C ALA A 39 -2.59 -9.25 -1.47
N GLY A 40 -1.63 -8.66 -0.77
CA GLY A 40 -1.01 -7.40 -1.13
C GLY A 40 0.18 -7.66 -2.05
N VAL A 41 0.13 -7.14 -3.26
CA VAL A 41 1.10 -7.43 -4.31
C VAL A 41 1.65 -6.12 -4.88
N VAL A 42 2.97 -5.99 -4.90
CA VAL A 42 3.63 -4.88 -5.61
C VAL A 42 3.51 -5.10 -7.12
N VAL A 43 3.11 -4.04 -7.80
CA VAL A 43 2.99 -3.99 -9.25
C VAL A 43 3.90 -2.92 -9.85
N THR A 44 4.23 -3.07 -11.13
CA THR A 44 4.83 -1.97 -11.91
C THR A 44 3.80 -0.85 -12.12
N PRO A 45 4.23 0.37 -12.51
CA PRO A 45 3.30 1.45 -12.88
C PRO A 45 2.32 1.12 -14.02
N PHE A 46 2.52 -0.03 -14.70
CA PHE A 46 1.65 -0.55 -15.76
C PHE A 46 0.81 -1.74 -15.30
N GLY A 47 0.79 -2.05 -14.00
CA GLY A 47 -0.04 -3.09 -13.39
C GLY A 47 0.53 -4.52 -13.48
N GLN A 48 1.78 -4.71 -13.89
CA GLN A 48 2.39 -6.05 -13.92
C GLN A 48 2.80 -6.48 -12.51
N VAL A 49 2.45 -7.71 -12.11
CA VAL A 49 2.81 -8.28 -10.80
C VAL A 49 4.32 -8.51 -10.69
N VAL A 50 4.93 -8.05 -9.59
CA VAL A 50 6.39 -8.18 -9.36
C VAL A 50 6.71 -8.97 -8.09
N GLN A 51 5.97 -8.71 -7.01
CA GLN A 51 6.25 -9.28 -5.70
C GLN A 51 4.97 -9.36 -4.86
N GLU A 52 4.63 -10.56 -4.38
CA GLU A 52 3.70 -10.68 -3.25
C GLU A 52 4.40 -10.24 -1.96
N VAL A 53 3.77 -9.34 -1.23
CA VAL A 53 4.30 -8.75 0.00
C VAL A 53 3.74 -9.47 1.23
N SER A 54 2.45 -9.79 1.18
CA SER A 54 1.71 -10.42 2.27
C SER A 54 0.44 -11.04 1.71
N SER A 55 -0.03 -12.13 2.30
CA SER A 55 -1.34 -12.70 2.00
C SER A 55 -1.97 -13.34 3.23
N VAL A 56 -3.30 -13.28 3.30
CA VAL A 56 -4.07 -13.75 4.45
C VAL A 56 -5.33 -14.50 4.00
N PRO A 57 -5.79 -15.50 4.79
CA PRO A 57 -7.05 -16.18 4.51
C PRO A 57 -8.24 -15.22 4.66
N VAL A 58 -9.29 -15.49 3.90
CA VAL A 58 -10.59 -14.84 4.09
C VAL A 58 -11.44 -15.70 5.02
N GLU A 59 -11.68 -15.19 6.23
CA GLU A 59 -12.43 -15.90 7.26
C GLU A 59 -13.78 -15.21 7.48
N LYS A 60 -14.89 -15.96 7.33
CA LYS A 60 -16.26 -15.42 7.47
C LYS A 60 -16.49 -14.17 6.60
N GLY A 61 -15.86 -14.12 5.42
CA GLY A 61 -15.93 -12.99 4.50
C GLY A 61 -15.11 -11.76 4.92
N GLN A 62 -14.24 -11.89 5.92
CA GLN A 62 -13.37 -10.82 6.40
C GLN A 62 -11.90 -11.16 6.21
N PHE A 63 -11.05 -10.14 6.13
CA PHE A 63 -9.60 -10.29 6.09
C PHE A 63 -8.92 -9.16 6.89
N SER A 64 -7.71 -9.43 7.35
CA SER A 64 -6.83 -8.46 8.00
C SER A 64 -5.42 -8.63 7.45
N LEU A 65 -5.07 -7.81 6.46
CA LEU A 65 -3.79 -7.87 5.76
C LEU A 65 -2.79 -6.91 6.42
N GLU A 66 -1.82 -7.45 7.14
CA GLU A 66 -0.70 -6.67 7.66
C GLU A 66 0.40 -6.54 6.60
N LEU A 67 0.85 -5.30 6.36
CA LEU A 67 1.96 -5.02 5.48
C LEU A 67 3.26 -4.94 6.30
N PRO A 68 4.32 -5.63 5.87
CA PRO A 68 5.58 -5.65 6.59
C PRO A 68 6.24 -4.26 6.54
N VAL A 69 6.90 -3.89 7.63
CA VAL A 69 7.68 -2.65 7.72
C VAL A 69 8.95 -2.68 6.83
N THR A 70 9.32 -3.87 6.35
CA THR A 70 10.46 -4.04 5.43
C THR A 70 10.16 -3.46 4.06
N ALA A 71 11.19 -2.89 3.44
CA ALA A 71 11.06 -2.38 2.08
C ALA A 71 10.75 -3.51 1.09
N PRO A 72 9.95 -3.25 0.04
CA PRO A 72 9.86 -4.13 -1.12
C PRO A 72 11.25 -4.42 -1.72
N THR A 73 11.38 -5.51 -2.46
CA THR A 73 12.64 -5.85 -3.13
C THR A 73 13.07 -4.74 -4.10
N ALA A 74 14.36 -4.58 -4.33
CA ALA A 74 14.87 -3.53 -5.22
C ALA A 74 14.27 -3.59 -6.63
N ARG A 75 14.00 -4.79 -7.15
CA ARG A 75 13.33 -5.00 -8.46
C ARG A 75 11.88 -4.53 -8.51
N ALA A 76 11.23 -4.41 -7.35
CA ALA A 76 9.85 -3.98 -7.21
C ALA A 76 9.75 -2.47 -6.95
N GLN A 77 10.88 -1.78 -6.82
CA GLN A 77 10.96 -0.33 -6.66
C GLN A 77 11.31 0.32 -7.99
N VAL A 78 10.73 1.48 -8.26
CA VAL A 78 11.04 2.31 -9.42
C VAL A 78 11.27 3.75 -9.00
N THR A 79 12.06 4.50 -9.77
CA THR A 79 12.24 5.93 -9.50
C THR A 79 10.92 6.66 -9.70
N LEU A 80 10.44 7.39 -8.71
CA LEU A 80 9.22 8.20 -8.80
C LEU A 80 9.48 9.40 -9.71
N THR A 81 8.75 9.50 -10.81
CA THR A 81 8.81 10.63 -11.74
C THR A 81 7.41 11.07 -12.11
N PRO A 82 7.18 12.33 -12.52
CA PRO A 82 5.87 12.78 -12.98
C PRO A 82 5.25 11.89 -14.07
N GLN A 83 6.07 11.23 -14.90
CA GLN A 83 5.62 10.39 -16.02
C GLN A 83 5.16 8.98 -15.62
N ASN A 84 5.45 8.53 -14.39
CA ASN A 84 5.07 7.18 -13.94
C ASN A 84 4.09 7.16 -12.76
N VAL A 85 3.53 8.33 -12.41
CA VAL A 85 2.46 8.43 -11.42
C VAL A 85 1.12 8.12 -12.09
N ASN A 86 0.80 6.84 -12.22
CA ASN A 86 -0.47 6.35 -12.78
C ASN A 86 -1.52 6.05 -11.69
N TRP A 87 -1.47 6.78 -10.58
CA TRP A 87 -2.30 6.50 -9.41
C TRP A 87 -3.75 6.92 -9.60
N PRO A 88 -4.69 6.34 -8.85
CA PRO A 88 -6.08 6.78 -8.87
C PRO A 88 -6.20 8.30 -8.67
N GLY A 89 -6.96 8.96 -9.55
CA GLY A 89 -7.22 10.40 -9.46
C GLY A 89 -6.05 11.32 -9.84
N VAL A 90 -4.90 10.79 -10.24
CA VAL A 90 -3.80 11.62 -10.74
C VAL A 90 -4.09 12.05 -12.17
N ILE A 91 -4.06 13.37 -12.41
CA ILE A 91 -4.33 14.00 -13.69
C ILE A 91 -3.28 15.08 -13.90
N ASP A 92 -2.72 15.18 -15.09
CA ASP A 92 -1.68 16.16 -15.41
C ASP A 92 -2.13 17.62 -15.20
N PRO A 93 -1.20 18.53 -14.85
CA PRO A 93 0.24 18.28 -14.68
C PRO A 93 0.58 17.68 -13.31
N VAL A 94 1.48 16.69 -13.30
CA VAL A 94 2.01 16.09 -12.07
C VAL A 94 3.31 16.78 -11.62
N GLN A 95 3.46 16.98 -10.31
CA GLN A 95 4.68 17.48 -9.68
C GLN A 95 5.10 16.54 -8.54
N VAL A 96 6.41 16.31 -8.44
CA VAL A 96 7.03 15.50 -7.37
C VAL A 96 8.07 16.36 -6.68
N SER A 97 7.99 16.52 -5.36
CA SER A 97 8.81 17.51 -4.62
C SER A 97 10.27 17.12 -4.44
N GLY A 98 10.68 15.89 -4.79
CA GLY A 98 12.03 15.38 -4.58
C GLY A 98 12.26 14.02 -5.23
N GLN A 99 13.49 13.52 -5.16
CA GLN A 99 13.83 12.20 -5.68
C GLN A 99 13.44 11.10 -4.68
N ALA A 100 12.65 10.13 -5.14
CA ALA A 100 12.23 8.99 -4.34
C ALA A 100 12.19 7.71 -5.19
N GLN A 101 12.28 6.57 -4.52
CA GLN A 101 11.93 5.26 -5.06
C GLN A 101 10.56 4.88 -4.52
N VAL A 102 9.74 4.26 -5.37
CA VAL A 102 8.35 3.96 -5.08
C VAL A 102 7.99 2.53 -5.48
N ALA A 103 7.04 1.94 -4.77
CA ALA A 103 6.43 0.66 -5.11
C ALA A 103 4.92 0.74 -4.85
N GLU A 104 4.12 0.59 -5.90
CA GLU A 104 2.65 0.57 -5.79
C GLU A 104 2.18 -0.81 -5.35
N LEU A 105 1.28 -0.86 -4.38
CA LEU A 105 0.65 -2.10 -3.94
C LEU A 105 -0.81 -2.13 -4.38
N LYS A 106 -1.19 -3.24 -5.02
CA LYS A 106 -2.57 -3.57 -5.34
C LYS A 106 -3.02 -4.81 -4.57
N LEU A 107 -4.32 -4.92 -4.38
CA LEU A 107 -4.92 -6.10 -3.78
C LEU A 107 -5.30 -7.10 -4.87
N PHE A 108 -5.02 -8.36 -4.57
CA PHE A 108 -5.40 -9.49 -5.40
C PHE A 108 -6.11 -10.54 -4.55
N THR A 109 -6.89 -11.38 -5.21
CA THR A 109 -7.41 -12.62 -4.63
C THR A 109 -6.87 -13.82 -5.39
N TYR A 110 -6.68 -14.93 -4.68
CA TYR A 110 -6.39 -16.24 -5.26
C TYR A 110 -6.99 -17.33 -4.38
N ARG A 111 -7.03 -18.56 -4.90
CA ARG A 111 -7.46 -19.75 -4.16
C ARG A 111 -6.22 -20.58 -3.82
N ASP A 112 -6.00 -20.82 -2.54
CA ASP A 112 -4.92 -21.65 -2.00
C ASP A 112 -5.33 -23.13 -2.04
N GLN A 113 -5.20 -23.74 -3.20
CA GLN A 113 -5.82 -25.03 -3.52
C GLN A 113 -5.17 -26.20 -2.77
N ASN A 114 -3.91 -26.04 -2.35
CA ASN A 114 -3.17 -27.04 -1.58
C ASN A 114 -3.02 -26.65 -0.10
N ASN A 115 -3.62 -25.54 0.33
CA ASN A 115 -3.66 -25.05 1.70
C ASN A 115 -2.26 -24.87 2.31
N ASN A 116 -1.30 -24.39 1.51
CA ASN A 116 0.09 -24.19 1.94
C ASN A 116 0.34 -22.77 2.51
N GLY A 117 -0.66 -21.90 2.48
CA GLY A 117 -0.64 -20.57 3.08
C GLY A 117 0.05 -19.50 2.21
N ARG A 118 0.45 -19.83 0.99
CA ARG A 118 1.12 -18.91 0.04
C ARG A 118 0.56 -19.13 -1.36
N ARG A 119 0.86 -18.22 -2.28
CA ARG A 119 0.44 -18.37 -3.67
C ARG A 119 1.42 -19.25 -4.44
N ASP A 120 0.91 -20.25 -5.14
CA ASP A 120 1.66 -21.00 -6.15
C ASP A 120 1.45 -20.47 -7.57
N GLU A 121 2.35 -20.80 -8.50
CA GLU A 121 2.33 -20.27 -9.87
C GLU A 121 1.06 -20.65 -10.64
N ASN A 122 0.52 -21.84 -10.40
CA ASN A 122 -0.72 -22.34 -10.98
C ASN A 122 -1.98 -21.73 -10.36
N GLU A 123 -1.85 -20.95 -9.30
CA GLU A 123 -2.97 -20.28 -8.65
C GLU A 123 -3.17 -18.88 -9.28
N PRO A 124 -4.30 -18.67 -9.97
CA PRO A 124 -4.53 -17.42 -10.70
C PRO A 124 -4.75 -16.26 -9.72
N LEU A 125 -3.94 -15.22 -9.87
CA LEU A 125 -4.16 -13.93 -9.22
C LEU A 125 -5.24 -13.16 -9.97
N ARG A 126 -6.22 -12.65 -9.22
CA ARG A 126 -7.27 -11.77 -9.72
C ARG A 126 -7.17 -10.44 -9.01
N GLU A 127 -6.85 -9.38 -9.75
CA GLU A 127 -6.84 -8.02 -9.20
C GLU A 127 -8.23 -7.69 -8.67
N VAL A 128 -8.28 -7.08 -7.50
CA VAL A 128 -9.51 -6.63 -6.89
C VAL A 128 -9.35 -5.19 -6.41
N MET A 129 -10.39 -4.40 -6.60
CA MET A 129 -10.44 -3.06 -6.05
C MET A 129 -10.98 -3.11 -4.62
N ALA A 130 -10.31 -2.42 -3.71
CA ALA A 130 -10.81 -2.13 -2.38
C ALA A 130 -11.37 -0.70 -2.36
N ASP A 131 -12.59 -0.54 -1.88
CA ASP A 131 -13.22 0.77 -1.73
C ASP A 131 -13.91 0.96 -0.38
N VAL A 132 -14.09 2.22 0.00
CA VAL A 132 -14.90 2.65 1.13
C VAL A 132 -15.90 3.67 0.59
N ARG A 133 -17.16 3.24 0.44
CA ARG A 133 -18.25 4.11 -0.06
C ARG A 133 -17.91 4.77 -1.40
N GLY A 134 -17.21 4.05 -2.29
CA GLY A 134 -16.81 4.55 -3.61
C GLY A 134 -15.44 5.24 -3.66
N ALA A 135 -14.81 5.54 -2.52
CA ALA A 135 -13.43 6.01 -2.48
C ALA A 135 -12.47 4.81 -2.55
N ASN A 136 -11.57 4.78 -3.53
CA ASN A 136 -10.66 3.67 -3.76
C ASN A 136 -9.49 3.70 -2.77
N LEU A 137 -9.16 2.56 -2.19
CA LEU A 137 -7.92 2.39 -1.44
C LEU A 137 -6.73 2.43 -2.41
N PHE A 138 -5.79 3.31 -2.13
CA PHE A 138 -4.51 3.40 -2.81
C PHE A 138 -3.39 3.17 -1.78
N VAL A 139 -2.46 2.25 -2.07
CA VAL A 139 -1.36 1.90 -1.16
C VAL A 139 -0.04 1.99 -1.91
N VAL A 140 0.94 2.67 -1.30
CA VAL A 140 2.24 2.91 -1.93
C VAL A 140 3.34 2.94 -0.88
N TRP A 141 4.48 2.32 -1.19
CA TRP A 141 5.70 2.44 -0.40
C TRP A 141 6.63 3.48 -1.01
N VAL A 142 7.27 4.31 -0.18
CA VAL A 142 8.36 5.20 -0.61
C VAL A 142 9.61 5.05 0.27
N ASN A 143 10.78 5.20 -0.34
CA ASN A 143 12.06 5.11 0.39
C ASN A 143 12.42 6.38 1.19
N THR A 144 11.79 7.51 0.89
CA THR A 144 11.99 8.81 1.53
C THR A 144 10.70 9.62 1.50
N ASP A 145 10.58 10.59 2.40
CA ASP A 145 9.47 11.54 2.41
C ASP A 145 9.42 12.32 1.08
N VAL A 146 8.23 12.42 0.47
CA VAL A 146 8.02 13.12 -0.79
C VAL A 146 6.56 13.56 -0.92
N ASN A 147 6.33 14.70 -1.58
CA ASN A 147 4.98 15.15 -1.91
C ASN A 147 4.72 14.99 -3.41
N VAL A 148 3.53 14.50 -3.73
CA VAL A 148 3.01 14.42 -5.10
C VAL A 148 1.78 15.30 -5.19
N THR A 149 1.76 16.22 -6.16
CA THR A 149 0.59 17.03 -6.49
C THR A 149 0.22 16.85 -7.95
N ALA A 150 -1.07 16.99 -8.25
CA ALA A 150 -1.57 16.93 -9.61
C ALA A 150 -2.77 17.88 -9.80
N SER A 151 -3.34 17.91 -11.01
CA SER A 151 -4.56 18.66 -11.30
C SER A 151 -5.72 18.27 -10.38
N LYS A 152 -6.79 19.08 -10.43
CA LYS A 152 -8.06 18.84 -9.73
C LYS A 152 -7.94 18.71 -8.21
N GLY A 153 -6.84 19.21 -7.63
CA GLY A 153 -6.62 19.24 -6.18
C GLY A 153 -5.99 17.97 -5.62
N PHE A 154 -5.48 17.06 -6.47
CA PHE A 154 -4.75 15.89 -5.99
C PHE A 154 -3.51 16.32 -5.20
N GLN A 155 -3.39 15.84 -3.97
CA GLN A 155 -2.22 16.05 -3.13
C GLN A 155 -2.02 14.86 -2.21
N ALA A 156 -0.84 14.24 -2.27
CA ALA A 156 -0.43 13.15 -1.41
C ALA A 156 0.93 13.48 -0.78
N GLY A 157 0.94 13.65 0.54
CA GLY A 157 2.18 13.73 1.32
C GLY A 157 2.57 12.33 1.79
N LEU A 158 3.68 11.83 1.27
CA LEU A 158 4.17 10.47 1.53
C LEU A 158 5.29 10.52 2.57
N LYS A 159 5.22 9.61 3.55
CA LYS A 159 6.27 9.34 4.52
C LYS A 159 7.05 8.10 4.11
N ARG A 160 8.34 8.04 4.45
CA ARG A 160 9.13 6.82 4.27
C ARG A 160 8.40 5.61 4.84
N GLY A 161 8.27 4.54 4.05
CA GLY A 161 7.48 3.36 4.39
C GLY A 161 6.20 3.25 3.58
N TRP A 162 5.28 2.40 4.05
CA TRP A 162 3.96 2.25 3.44
C TRP A 162 3.05 3.42 3.79
N ASN A 163 2.35 3.94 2.78
CA ASN A 163 1.32 4.95 2.90
C ASN A 163 0.05 4.39 2.29
N ALA A 164 -1.08 4.68 2.91
CA ALA A 164 -2.39 4.34 2.36
C ALA A 164 -3.30 5.56 2.37
N PHE A 165 -4.09 5.68 1.31
CA PHE A 165 -5.05 6.76 1.10
C PHE A 165 -6.37 6.20 0.60
N LEU A 166 -7.45 6.90 0.92
CA LEU A 166 -8.70 6.80 0.20
C LEU A 166 -8.76 7.91 -0.84
N VAL A 167 -8.94 7.53 -2.09
CA VAL A 167 -9.03 8.45 -3.22
C VAL A 167 -10.45 8.47 -3.76
N ASP A 168 -11.13 9.60 -3.60
CA ASP A 168 -12.44 9.86 -4.19
C ASP A 168 -12.28 10.79 -5.40
N VAL A 169 -12.80 10.35 -6.55
CA VAL A 169 -12.70 11.05 -7.83
C VAL A 169 -14.08 11.56 -8.23
N GLY A 170 -14.34 12.83 -7.91
CA GLY A 170 -15.56 13.54 -8.31
C GLY A 170 -15.23 14.74 -9.19
N ARG A 171 -15.89 15.88 -8.90
CA ARG A 171 -15.57 17.17 -9.56
C ARG A 171 -14.14 17.63 -9.26
N ALA A 172 -13.69 17.35 -8.05
CA ALA A 172 -12.31 17.49 -7.58
C ALA A 172 -11.86 16.12 -7.07
N VAL A 173 -10.55 15.95 -6.95
CA VAL A 173 -9.96 14.73 -6.39
C VAL A 173 -9.69 14.96 -4.91
N ASN A 174 -10.25 14.09 -4.08
CA ASN A 174 -10.05 14.14 -2.63
C ASN A 174 -9.19 12.96 -2.20
N VAL A 175 -8.05 13.26 -1.59
CA VAL A 175 -7.09 12.28 -1.10
C VAL A 175 -7.07 12.38 0.43
N GLN A 176 -7.53 11.32 1.10
CA GLN A 176 -7.60 11.28 2.56
C GLN A 176 -6.65 10.20 3.07
N PRO A 177 -5.84 10.46 4.12
CA PRO A 177 -5.08 9.41 4.77
C PRO A 177 -5.98 8.26 5.23
N PHE A 178 -5.58 7.04 4.93
CA PHE A 178 -6.24 5.85 5.45
C PHE A 178 -5.91 5.69 6.94
N VAL A 179 -6.92 5.35 7.74
CA VAL A 179 -6.75 4.98 9.15
C VAL A 179 -7.04 3.51 9.33
N ASP A 180 -6.26 2.83 10.17
CA ASP A 180 -6.29 1.37 10.42
C ASP A 180 -7.63 0.84 10.97
N THR A 181 -8.46 1.71 11.53
CA THR A 181 -9.84 1.42 11.95
C THR A 181 -10.84 1.39 10.80
N THR A 182 -10.44 1.83 9.60
CA THR A 182 -11.27 1.80 8.39
C THR A 182 -11.37 0.38 7.85
N VAL A 183 -12.59 -0.06 7.55
CA VAL A 183 -12.86 -1.36 6.93
C VAL A 183 -13.17 -1.15 5.45
N VAL A 184 -12.35 -1.72 4.57
CA VAL A 184 -12.57 -1.66 3.13
C VAL A 184 -13.51 -2.77 2.65
N THR A 185 -14.16 -2.56 1.52
CA THR A 185 -14.91 -3.60 0.80
C THR A 185 -14.14 -4.00 -0.44
N VAL A 186 -13.90 -5.30 -0.60
CA VAL A 186 -13.32 -5.90 -1.80
C VAL A 186 -14.44 -6.60 -2.56
N ARG A 187 -14.59 -6.33 -3.86
CA ARG A 187 -15.56 -7.05 -4.70
C ARG A 187 -14.81 -8.03 -5.60
N LEU A 188 -15.23 -9.30 -5.58
CA LEU A 188 -14.70 -10.29 -6.52
C LEU A 188 -15.20 -9.92 -7.92
N GLY A 189 -14.25 -9.72 -8.85
CA GLY A 189 -14.58 -9.62 -10.28
C GLY A 189 -15.26 -10.91 -10.74
N ARG A 190 -16.34 -10.79 -11.51
CA ARG A 190 -17.02 -11.94 -12.12
C ARG A 190 -16.11 -12.64 -13.13
#